data_AF-U9TI42-F1
#
_entry.id   AF-U9TI42-F1
#
_cell.length_a   1.000
_cell.length_b   1.000
_cell.length_c   1.000
_cell.angle_alpha   90.00
_cell.angle_beta   90.00
_cell.angle_gamma   90.00
#
_symmetry.space_group_name_H-M   'P 1'
#
loop_
_entity.id
_entity.type
_entity.pdbx_description
1 polymer ?
#
loop_
_entity_poly.entity_id
_entity_poly.type
_entity_poly.pdbx_seq_one_letter_code
_entity_poly.pdbx_strand_id
1 'polypeptide(L)'
;MLKNGGLMILDVGSGTGTWTCDMSTDFPLNLYFGVEILPIFPHEKPRNIVFLINDILEGLPFRSNSFDYIHLRFMSLSLKPDVWQDKLINELARVLRPGGYLEIMENEITVSNRGPNVQEFFDRVHKKVHEELRSEGYNPTII
;
A
#
# COMPACT_ATOMS: atom_id res chain seq x y z
N MET A 1 8.96 1.57 19.79
CA MET A 1 9.71 0.94 18.68
C MET A 1 10.47 1.97 17.87
N LEU A 2 9.80 2.80 17.06
CA LEU A 2 10.46 3.77 16.16
C LEU A 2 11.42 4.76 16.87
N LYS A 3 11.08 5.19 18.09
CA LYS A 3 11.93 6.09 18.90
C LYS A 3 13.28 5.50 19.30
N ASN A 4 13.42 4.17 19.31
CA ASN A 4 14.64 3.51 19.75
C ASN A 4 15.73 3.50 18.65
N GLY A 5 15.35 3.77 17.39
CA GLY A 5 16.28 3.83 16.27
C GLY A 5 16.75 2.46 15.77
N GLY A 6 17.60 2.51 14.74
CA GLY A 6 18.26 1.33 14.17
C GLY A 6 17.36 0.46 13.30
N LEU A 7 16.17 0.94 12.94
CA LEU A 7 15.24 0.20 12.09
C LEU A 7 15.40 0.56 10.61
N MET A 8 15.15 -0.40 9.74
CA MET A 8 14.95 -0.25 8.31
C MET A 8 13.44 -0.20 8.02
N ILE A 9 13.00 0.92 7.47
CA ILE A 9 11.59 1.25 7.22
C ILE A 9 11.38 1.38 5.71
N LEU A 10 10.38 0.68 5.16
CA LEU A 10 10.02 0.75 3.75
C LEU A 10 8.66 1.44 3.57
N ASP A 11 8.57 2.39 2.66
CA ASP A 11 7.36 3.05 2.19
C ASP A 11 7.12 2.65 0.72
N VAL A 12 6.10 1.83 0.48
CA VAL A 12 5.80 1.23 -0.82
C VAL A 12 4.73 2.05 -1.54
N GLY A 13 5.01 2.47 -2.77
CA GLY A 13 4.18 3.47 -3.45
C GLY A 13 4.30 4.82 -2.76
N SER A 14 5.53 5.21 -2.40
CA SER A 14 5.81 6.40 -1.59
C SER A 14 5.38 7.71 -2.26
N GLY A 15 5.09 7.70 -3.57
CA GLY A 15 4.69 8.88 -4.32
C GLY A 15 5.74 9.99 -4.21
N THR A 16 5.31 11.17 -3.78
CA THR A 16 6.19 12.33 -3.53
C THR A 16 7.05 12.18 -2.26
N GLY A 17 6.99 11.03 -1.57
CA GLY A 17 7.80 10.74 -0.39
C GLY A 17 7.43 11.55 0.86
N THR A 18 6.27 12.21 0.88
CA THR A 18 5.84 13.08 1.99
C THR A 18 5.80 12.33 3.31
N TRP A 19 5.12 11.18 3.34
CA TRP A 19 5.07 10.34 4.54
C TRP A 19 6.47 9.90 4.98
N THR A 20 7.31 9.46 4.02
CA THR A 20 8.69 9.06 4.29
C THR A 20 9.49 10.19 4.94
N CYS A 21 9.34 11.43 4.44
CA CYS A 21 10.06 12.60 4.94
C CYS A 21 9.58 13.04 6.34
N ASP A 22 8.28 13.04 6.56
CA ASP A 22 7.69 13.40 7.86
C ASP A 22 8.15 12.40 8.94
N MET A 23 8.03 11.09 8.66
CA MET A 23 8.46 10.04 9.59
C MET A 23 9.96 10.05 9.84
N SER A 24 10.75 10.32 8.80
CA SER A 24 12.20 10.48 8.90
C SER A 24 12.62 11.65 9.77
N THR A 25 11.83 12.73 9.77
CA THR A 25 12.08 13.91 10.61
C THR A 25 11.69 13.63 12.06
N ASP A 26 10.53 13.00 12.30
CA ASP A 26 10.02 12.71 13.64
C ASP A 26 10.79 11.59 14.35
N PHE A 27 11.29 10.60 13.59
CA PHE A 27 12.07 9.47 14.10
C PHE A 27 13.39 9.32 13.32
N PRO A 28 14.35 10.23 13.54
CA PRO A 28 15.56 10.37 12.71
C PRO A 28 16.62 9.29 12.93
N LEU A 29 16.46 8.45 13.96
CA LEU A 29 17.39 7.36 14.28
C LEU A 29 17.20 6.10 13.41
N ASN A 30 16.22 6.11 12.50
CA ASN A 30 15.94 5.00 11.58
C ASN A 30 16.38 5.32 10.16
N LEU A 31 16.51 4.29 9.34
CA LEU A 31 16.79 4.39 7.91
C LEU A 31 15.52 4.11 7.11
N TYR A 32 15.18 5.02 6.20
CA TYR A 32 13.96 4.97 5.42
C TYR A 32 14.25 4.70 3.95
N PHE A 33 13.38 3.91 3.34
CA PHE A 33 13.40 3.58 1.93
C PHE A 33 12.02 3.90 1.35
N GLY A 34 11.96 4.73 0.33
CA GLY A 34 10.75 4.96 -0.44
C GLY A 34 10.87 4.32 -1.82
N VAL A 35 9.88 3.53 -2.22
CA VAL A 35 9.81 2.93 -3.55
C VAL A 35 8.60 3.51 -4.29
N GLU A 36 8.82 3.95 -5.53
CA GLU A 36 7.78 4.49 -6.41
C GLU A 36 8.13 4.15 -7.86
N ILE A 37 7.13 3.94 -8.73
CA ILE A 37 7.37 3.66 -10.15
C ILE A 37 7.69 4.95 -10.92
N LEU A 38 7.23 6.10 -10.42
CA LEU A 38 7.45 7.41 -11.02
C LEU A 38 8.62 8.18 -10.36
N PRO A 39 9.41 8.96 -11.14
CA PRO A 39 10.50 9.79 -10.61
C PRO A 39 9.97 11.11 -10.00
N ILE A 40 9.07 11.03 -9.03
CA ILE A 40 8.36 12.21 -8.46
C ILE A 40 8.81 12.55 -7.02
N PHE A 41 9.97 12.04 -6.63
CA PHE A 41 10.58 12.28 -5.32
C PHE A 41 10.96 13.76 -5.12
N PRO A 42 11.06 14.21 -3.85
CA PRO A 42 11.46 15.57 -3.57
C PRO A 42 12.95 15.77 -3.88
N HIS A 43 13.31 16.96 -4.36
CA HIS A 43 14.71 17.31 -4.64
C HIS A 43 15.56 17.38 -3.37
N GLU A 44 14.96 17.87 -2.28
CA GLU A 44 15.58 17.94 -0.97
C GLU A 44 14.93 16.92 -0.04
N LYS A 45 15.77 16.15 0.68
CA LYS A 45 15.31 15.11 1.60
C LYS A 45 16.31 14.92 2.75
N PRO A 46 15.86 14.44 3.92
CA PRO A 46 16.75 14.01 4.99
C PRO A 46 17.79 12.96 4.54
N ARG A 47 18.94 12.95 5.22
CA ARG A 47 20.08 12.07 4.87
C ARG A 47 19.82 10.59 5.12
N ASN A 48 18.88 10.28 6.01
CA ASN A 48 18.46 8.94 6.39
C ASN A 48 17.32 8.40 5.52
N ILE A 49 17.16 8.93 4.29
CA ILE A 49 16.18 8.44 3.30
C ILE A 49 16.89 8.03 2.01
N VAL A 50 16.51 6.89 1.46
CA VAL A 50 16.87 6.43 0.12
C VAL A 50 15.59 6.26 -0.69
N PHE A 51 15.49 6.92 -1.85
CA PHE A 51 14.39 6.71 -2.79
C PHE A 51 14.85 5.88 -3.97
N LEU A 52 13.99 4.95 -4.42
CA LEU A 52 14.26 4.03 -5.50
C LEU A 52 13.10 4.04 -6.49
N ILE A 53 13.43 4.22 -7.76
CA ILE A 53 12.46 4.05 -8.84
C ILE A 53 12.37 2.56 -9.13
N ASN A 54 11.22 1.94 -8.86
CA ASN A 54 11.02 0.51 -9.10
C ASN A 54 9.54 0.18 -9.26
N ASP A 55 9.23 -0.69 -10.23
CA ASP A 55 7.91 -1.30 -10.35
C ASP A 55 7.79 -2.45 -9.34
N ILE A 56 6.90 -2.30 -8.37
CA ILE A 56 6.63 -3.31 -7.34
C ILE A 56 6.12 -4.64 -7.93
N LEU A 57 5.56 -4.63 -9.15
CA LEU A 57 5.05 -5.82 -9.84
C LEU A 57 6.15 -6.68 -10.46
N GLU A 58 7.34 -6.10 -10.63
CA GLU A 58 8.58 -6.77 -11.05
C GLU A 58 9.41 -7.25 -9.85
N GLY A 59 8.92 -7.02 -8.63
CA GLY A 59 9.60 -7.33 -7.38
C GLY A 59 10.42 -6.16 -6.84
N LEU A 60 10.52 -6.10 -5.52
CA LEU A 60 11.31 -5.12 -4.80
C LEU A 60 12.79 -5.51 -4.81
N PRO A 61 13.71 -4.55 -5.02
CA PRO A 61 15.15 -4.81 -5.16
C PRO A 61 15.85 -5.03 -3.81
N PHE A 62 15.20 -5.75 -2.90
CA PHE A 62 15.69 -6.02 -1.56
C PHE A 62 15.74 -7.52 -1.28
N ARG A 63 16.64 -7.92 -0.39
CA ARG A 63 16.73 -9.30 0.09
C ARG A 63 15.53 -9.62 0.97
N SER A 64 15.24 -10.91 1.12
CA SER A 64 14.21 -11.33 2.08
C SER A 64 14.56 -10.90 3.50
N ASN A 65 13.56 -10.62 4.33
CA ASN A 65 13.72 -10.24 5.73
C ASN A 65 14.59 -8.98 5.96
N SER A 66 14.53 -7.99 5.07
CA SER A 66 15.33 -6.76 5.14
C SER A 66 14.71 -5.65 5.99
N PHE A 67 13.38 -5.61 6.10
CA PHE A 67 12.68 -4.49 6.73
C PHE A 67 12.02 -4.86 8.05
N ASP A 68 12.09 -3.93 9.00
CA ASP A 68 11.48 -4.06 10.31
C ASP A 68 10.04 -3.55 10.32
N TYR A 69 9.74 -2.61 9.43
CA TYR A 69 8.45 -1.99 9.26
C TYR A 69 8.21 -1.64 7.78
N ILE A 70 7.04 -1.97 7.25
CA ILE A 70 6.59 -1.64 5.90
C ILE A 70 5.31 -0.83 6.00
N HIS A 71 5.26 0.31 5.33
CA HIS A 71 4.08 1.13 5.10
C HIS A 71 3.62 0.98 3.65
N LEU A 72 2.32 0.83 3.47
CA LEU A 72 1.63 0.81 2.18
C LEU A 72 0.35 1.63 2.31
N ARG A 73 0.11 2.56 1.38
CA ARG A 73 -1.06 3.43 1.45
C ARG A 73 -1.73 3.65 0.09
N PHE A 74 -3.06 3.50 0.06
CA PHE A 74 -3.94 3.79 -1.08
C PHE A 74 -3.57 3.06 -2.37
N MET A 75 -3.04 1.85 -2.24
CA MET A 75 -2.61 1.04 -3.37
C MET A 75 -3.79 0.37 -4.09
N SER A 76 -4.99 0.35 -3.49
CA SER A 76 -6.22 -0.18 -4.11
C SER A 76 -6.67 0.64 -5.31
N LEU A 77 -6.25 1.91 -5.38
CA LEU A 77 -6.50 2.80 -6.51
C LEU A 77 -5.57 2.54 -7.69
N SER A 78 -4.45 1.83 -7.46
CA SER A 78 -3.39 1.63 -8.44
C SER A 78 -3.32 0.19 -8.94
N LEU A 79 -3.74 -0.79 -8.15
CA LEU A 79 -3.63 -2.22 -8.45
C LEU A 79 -4.97 -2.94 -8.39
N LYS A 80 -5.12 -3.96 -9.25
CA LYS A 80 -6.29 -4.84 -9.26
C LYS A 80 -6.28 -5.83 -8.09
N PRO A 81 -7.44 -6.32 -7.61
CA PRO A 81 -7.52 -7.25 -6.47
C PRO A 81 -6.70 -8.53 -6.60
N ASP A 82 -6.61 -9.12 -7.80
CA ASP A 82 -5.81 -10.32 -8.08
C ASP A 82 -4.31 -10.05 -7.90
N VAL A 83 -3.84 -8.89 -8.34
CA VAL A 83 -2.43 -8.47 -8.21
C VAL A 83 -2.04 -8.26 -6.74
N TRP A 84 -2.97 -7.79 -5.92
CA TRP A 84 -2.76 -7.64 -4.48
C TRP A 84 -2.41 -8.98 -3.81
N GLN A 85 -3.26 -9.98 -4.03
CA GLN A 85 -3.14 -11.29 -3.38
C GLN A 85 -1.93 -12.07 -3.90
N ASP A 86 -1.78 -12.13 -5.22
CA ASP A 86 -0.82 -13.03 -5.85
C ASP A 86 0.61 -12.47 -5.86
N LYS A 87 0.76 -11.15 -5.91
CA LYS A 87 2.06 -10.49 -6.05
C LYS A 87 2.42 -9.63 -4.85
N LEU A 88 1.61 -8.61 -4.56
CA LEU A 88 2.01 -7.57 -3.62
C LEU A 88 2.20 -8.14 -2.21
N ILE A 89 1.22 -8.84 -1.65
CA ILE A 89 1.30 -9.34 -0.27
C ILE A 89 2.45 -10.36 -0.12
N ASN A 90 2.65 -11.24 -1.10
CA ASN A 90 3.77 -12.19 -1.11
C ASN A 90 5.12 -11.46 -1.10
N GLU A 91 5.23 -10.39 -1.89
CA GLU A 91 6.46 -9.63 -2.00
C GLU A 91 6.76 -8.80 -0.74
N LEU A 92 5.74 -8.17 -0.14
CA LEU A 92 5.88 -7.48 1.14
C LEU A 92 6.25 -8.46 2.26
N ALA A 93 5.59 -9.62 2.31
CA ALA A 93 5.92 -10.67 3.28
C ALA A 93 7.34 -11.20 3.10
N ARG A 94 7.83 -11.31 1.87
CA ARG A 94 9.21 -11.74 1.57
C ARG A 94 10.24 -10.78 2.17
N VAL A 95 10.06 -9.47 1.98
CA VAL A 95 11.05 -8.47 2.42
C VAL A 95 10.88 -8.06 3.88
N LEU A 96 9.72 -8.32 4.49
CA LEU A 96 9.49 -8.10 5.92
C LEU A 96 10.23 -9.16 6.74
N ARG A 97 10.94 -8.76 7.79
CA ARG A 97 11.56 -9.71 8.72
C ARG A 97 10.50 -10.46 9.54
N PRO A 98 10.82 -11.64 10.09
CA PRO A 98 9.96 -12.28 11.08
C PRO A 98 9.74 -11.36 12.30
N GLY A 99 8.47 -11.14 12.66
CA GLY A 99 8.10 -10.21 13.74
C GLY A 99 8.18 -8.73 13.37
N GLY A 100 8.41 -8.40 12.09
CA GLY A 100 8.24 -7.05 11.56
C GLY A 100 6.78 -6.62 11.50
N TYR A 101 6.56 -5.33 11.25
CA TYR A 101 5.22 -4.74 11.13
C TYR A 101 4.91 -4.40 9.67
N LEU A 102 3.74 -4.80 9.21
CA LEU A 102 3.16 -4.36 7.94
C LEU A 102 1.94 -3.50 8.24
N GLU A 103 2.00 -2.21 7.90
CA GLU A 103 0.91 -1.27 8.01
C GLU A 103 0.32 -1.01 6.62
N ILE A 104 -0.97 -1.32 6.48
CA ILE A 104 -1.73 -1.11 5.24
C ILE A 104 -2.82 -0.10 5.54
N MET A 105 -2.76 1.04 4.88
CA MET A 105 -3.74 2.10 4.99
C MET A 105 -4.51 2.23 3.67
N GLU A 106 -5.72 1.72 3.65
CA GLU A 106 -6.60 1.77 2.47
C GLU A 106 -7.82 2.66 2.68
N ASN A 107 -8.41 3.08 1.57
CA ASN A 107 -9.63 3.87 1.58
C ASN A 107 -10.86 2.97 1.76
N GLU A 108 -11.77 3.38 2.63
CA GLU A 108 -13.16 2.96 2.56
C GLU A 108 -13.89 3.92 1.61
N ILE A 109 -13.94 3.58 0.32
CA ILE A 109 -14.54 4.47 -0.69
C ILE A 109 -16.06 4.39 -0.61
N THR A 110 -16.66 5.40 0.01
CA THR A 110 -18.12 5.58 0.02
C THR A 110 -18.49 6.83 -0.78
N VAL A 111 -19.19 6.67 -1.90
CA VAL A 111 -19.72 7.82 -2.64
C VAL A 111 -20.94 8.37 -1.88
N SER A 112 -20.86 9.59 -1.37
CA SER A 112 -21.96 10.30 -0.69
C SER A 112 -22.65 11.31 -1.61
N ASN A 113 -23.86 11.77 -1.23
CA ASN A 113 -24.69 12.72 -1.99
C ASN A 113 -24.95 12.31 -3.45
N ARG A 114 -25.28 11.03 -3.66
CA ARG A 114 -25.60 10.49 -4.98
C ARG A 114 -26.93 11.06 -5.45
N GLY A 115 -26.93 11.72 -6.61
CA GLY A 115 -28.18 11.99 -7.33
C GLY A 115 -28.91 10.68 -7.66
N PRO A 116 -30.23 10.71 -7.90
CA PRO A 116 -31.05 9.50 -8.05
C PRO A 116 -30.50 8.53 -9.12
N ASN A 117 -29.99 9.05 -10.23
CA ASN A 117 -29.42 8.23 -11.31
C ASN A 117 -28.11 7.53 -10.91
N VAL A 118 -27.28 8.17 -10.09
CA VAL A 118 -26.02 7.58 -9.60
C VAL A 118 -26.32 6.53 -8.54
N GLN A 119 -27.28 6.80 -7.65
CA GLN A 119 -27.74 5.82 -6.67
C GLN A 119 -28.28 4.56 -7.37
N GLU A 120 -29.18 4.72 -8.33
CA GLU A 120 -29.74 3.61 -9.10
C GLU A 120 -28.65 2.81 -9.83
N PHE A 121 -27.68 3.47 -10.44
CA PHE A 121 -26.55 2.81 -11.09
C PHE A 121 -25.79 1.91 -10.10
N PHE A 122 -25.39 2.45 -8.94
CA PHE A 122 -24.67 1.67 -7.94
C PHE A 122 -25.52 0.54 -7.34
N ASP A 123 -26.82 0.77 -7.10
CA ASP A 123 -27.73 -0.27 -6.59
C ASP A 123 -27.88 -1.41 -7.60
N ARG A 124 -28.00 -1.09 -8.89
CA ARG A 124 -28.06 -2.09 -9.97
C ARG A 124 -26.77 -2.88 -10.10
N VAL A 125 -25.62 -2.21 -10.03
CA VAL A 125 -24.30 -2.86 -10.06
C VAL A 125 -24.13 -3.76 -8.83
N HIS A 126 -24.38 -3.24 -7.63
CA HIS A 126 -24.29 -3.99 -6.38
C HIS A 126 -25.20 -5.22 -6.41
N LYS A 127 -26.47 -5.07 -6.79
CA LYS A 127 -27.40 -6.19 -6.91
C LYS A 127 -26.88 -7.26 -7.88
N LYS A 128 -26.44 -6.86 -9.08
CA LYS A 128 -25.95 -7.79 -10.10
C LYS A 128 -24.69 -8.53 -9.64
N VAL A 129 -23.73 -7.82 -9.02
CA VAL A 129 -22.52 -8.44 -8.46
C VAL A 129 -22.87 -9.47 -7.38
N HIS A 130 -23.77 -9.14 -6.46
CA HIS A 130 -24.22 -10.07 -5.42
C HIS A 130 -24.93 -11.31 -5.98
N GLU A 131 -25.73 -11.15 -7.04
CA GLU A 131 -26.39 -12.25 -7.73
C GLU A 131 -25.39 -13.18 -8.43
N GLU A 132 -24.43 -12.61 -9.16
CA GLU A 132 -23.38 -13.35 -9.88
C GLU A 132 -22.49 -14.14 -8.91
N LEU A 133 -21.97 -13.50 -7.87
CA LEU A 133 -21.14 -14.14 -6.85
C LEU A 133 -21.87 -15.32 -6.19
N ARG A 134 -23.14 -15.13 -5.81
CA ARG A 134 -23.94 -16.25 -5.26
C ARG A 134 -24.10 -17.40 -6.24
N SER A 135 -24.28 -17.11 -7.53
CA SER A 135 -24.42 -18.15 -8.56
C SER A 135 -23.16 -19.00 -8.73
N GLU A 136 -21.98 -18.41 -8.46
CA GLU A 136 -20.68 -19.09 -8.47
C GLU A 136 -20.33 -19.75 -7.12
N GLY A 137 -21.21 -19.67 -6.11
CA GLY A 137 -21.00 -20.27 -4.79
C GLY A 137 -20.26 -19.38 -3.78
N TYR A 138 -20.04 -18.11 -4.13
CA TYR A 138 -19.38 -17.11 -3.30
C TYR A 138 -20.39 -16.40 -2.37
N ASN A 139 -20.00 -16.13 -1.12
CA ASN A 139 -20.79 -15.31 -0.19
C ASN A 139 -20.42 -13.82 -0.33
N PRO A 140 -21.27 -12.98 -0.95
CA PRO A 140 -20.90 -11.60 -1.30
C PRO A 140 -20.83 -10.63 -0.11
N THR A 141 -21.02 -11.09 1.13
CA THR A 141 -20.82 -10.26 2.34
C THR A 141 -19.52 -10.57 3.08
N ILE A 142 -18.73 -11.55 2.61
CA ILE A 142 -17.49 -12.00 3.28
C ILE A 142 -16.29 -11.97 2.32
N ILE A 143 -16.54 -11.65 1.04
CA ILE A 143 -15.54 -11.61 -0.03
C ILE A 143 -15.40 -10.17 -0.50
#